data_AF-A0A3D4N343-F1
#
_entry.id   AF-A0A3D4N343-F1
#
_cell.length_a   1.000
_cell.length_b   1.000
_cell.length_c   1.000
_cell.angle_alpha   90.00
_cell.angle_beta   90.00
_cell.angle_gamma   90.00
#
_symmetry.space_group_name_H-M   'P 1'
#
loop_
_entity.id
_entity.type
_entity.pdbx_description
1 polymer ?
#
loop_
_entity_poly.entity_id
_entity_poly.type
_entity_poly.pdbx_seq_one_letter_code
_entity_poly.pdbx_strand_id
1 'polypeptide(L)'
;MIISASGWRKVFAPSGNEEDASEHLSRPDAFLIAIATEAFWRERQPKAVAVGMDTRPTGPAIADIVCRILLAHQVEVKHLFIAAAPEIMAYSAYHQEDHFFYISASHNPIGH
;
A
#
# COMPACT_ATOMS: atom_id res chain seq x y z
N MET A 1 -14.77 6.21 -1.43
CA MET A 1 -13.96 5.00 -1.16
C MET A 1 -14.71 3.81 -1.73
N ILE A 2 -14.04 2.96 -2.50
CA ILE A 2 -14.59 1.74 -3.10
C ILE A 2 -13.88 0.56 -2.44
N ILE A 3 -14.63 -0.45 -2.00
CA ILE A 3 -14.10 -1.72 -1.48
C ILE A 3 -14.64 -2.85 -2.35
N SER A 4 -13.76 -3.74 -2.80
CA SER A 4 -14.08 -4.84 -3.71
C SER A 4 -13.15 -6.04 -3.52
N ALA A 5 -13.39 -7.12 -4.25
CA ALA A 5 -12.47 -8.26 -4.32
C ALA A 5 -11.06 -7.88 -4.83
N SER A 6 -10.93 -6.76 -5.55
CA SER A 6 -9.65 -6.24 -6.04
C SER A 6 -8.95 -5.27 -5.08
N GLY A 7 -9.40 -5.22 -3.82
CA GLY A 7 -8.91 -4.30 -2.80
C GLY A 7 -9.77 -3.05 -2.65
N TRP A 8 -9.18 -2.01 -2.07
CA TRP A 8 -9.85 -0.76 -1.71
C TRP A 8 -9.14 0.45 -2.33
N ARG A 9 -9.93 1.42 -2.81
CA ARG A 9 -9.42 2.59 -3.57
C ARG A 9 -10.16 3.87 -3.17
N LYS A 10 -9.44 4.99 -3.22
CA LYS A 10 -9.93 6.35 -2.93
C LYS A 10 -8.99 7.36 -3.60
N VAL A 11 -9.42 8.61 -3.77
CA VAL A 11 -8.51 9.76 -3.97
C VAL A 11 -7.79 10.05 -2.66
N PHE A 12 -6.46 9.91 -2.65
CA PHE A 12 -5.60 10.15 -1.50
C PHE A 12 -4.93 11.53 -1.53
N ALA A 13 -4.90 12.18 -2.69
CA ALA A 13 -4.42 13.54 -2.80
C ALA A 13 -5.27 14.51 -1.94
N PRO A 14 -4.66 15.44 -1.16
CA PRO A 14 -5.37 16.19 -0.13
C PRO A 14 -6.45 17.15 -0.67
N SER A 15 -6.32 17.58 -1.93
CA SER A 15 -7.31 18.43 -2.58
C SER A 15 -8.62 17.70 -2.89
N GLY A 16 -8.62 16.36 -2.90
CA GLY A 16 -9.73 15.56 -3.39
C GLY A 16 -9.89 15.57 -4.92
N ASN A 17 -8.98 16.22 -5.66
CA ASN A 17 -8.94 16.18 -7.11
C ASN A 17 -8.23 14.89 -7.59
N GLU A 18 -8.87 14.18 -8.50
CA GLU A 18 -8.37 12.92 -9.08
C GLU A 18 -7.07 13.10 -9.88
N GLU A 19 -6.76 14.30 -10.36
CA GLU A 19 -5.53 14.60 -11.13
C GLU A 19 -4.46 15.36 -10.31
N ASP A 20 -4.62 15.44 -8.99
CA ASP A 20 -3.64 16.11 -8.12
C ASP A 20 -2.38 15.26 -7.95
N ALA A 21 -1.25 15.84 -8.32
CA ALA A 21 0.07 15.21 -8.26
C ALA A 21 0.79 15.39 -6.90
N SER A 22 0.09 15.87 -5.87
CA SER A 22 0.62 16.02 -4.51
C SER A 22 1.11 14.69 -3.94
N GLU A 23 2.31 14.69 -3.37
CA GLU A 23 2.90 13.54 -2.67
C GLU A 23 2.37 13.39 -1.23
N HIS A 24 1.60 14.38 -0.75
CA HIS A 24 1.18 14.44 0.63
C HIS A 24 -0.15 13.71 0.88
N LEU A 25 -0.28 13.12 2.06
CA LEU A 25 -1.54 12.58 2.55
C LEU A 25 -2.20 13.56 3.52
N SER A 26 -3.54 13.57 3.52
CA SER A 26 -4.28 14.18 4.62
C SER A 26 -4.08 13.37 5.91
N ARG A 27 -4.19 14.01 7.08
CA ARG A 27 -4.08 13.29 8.37
C ARG A 27 -5.13 12.18 8.53
N PRO A 28 -6.41 12.38 8.18
CA PRO A 28 -7.40 11.30 8.19
C PRO A 28 -6.99 10.12 7.29
N ASP A 29 -6.45 10.38 6.10
CA ASP A 29 -6.04 9.32 5.19
C ASP A 29 -4.80 8.56 5.71
N ALA A 30 -3.85 9.24 6.34
CA ALA A 30 -2.73 8.59 7.01
C ALA A 30 -3.20 7.63 8.12
N PHE A 31 -4.18 8.04 8.94
CA PHE A 31 -4.78 7.16 9.93
C PHE A 31 -5.55 5.98 9.31
N LEU A 32 -6.23 6.22 8.18
CA LEU A 32 -6.96 5.17 7.48
C LEU A 32 -6.01 4.08 6.97
N ILE A 33 -4.88 4.46 6.35
CA ILE A 33 -3.82 3.52 5.96
C ILE A 33 -3.31 2.79 7.20
N ALA A 34 -3.02 3.51 8.28
CA ALA A 34 -2.48 2.90 9.49
C ALA A 34 -3.41 1.85 10.10
N ILE A 35 -4.70 2.16 10.21
CA ILE A 35 -5.71 1.24 10.73
C ILE A 35 -5.89 0.04 9.80
N ALA A 36 -5.84 0.24 8.48
CA ALA A 36 -5.92 -0.85 7.52
C ALA A 36 -4.72 -1.81 7.63
N THR A 37 -3.50 -1.29 7.78
CA THR A 37 -2.29 -2.10 7.98
C THR A 37 -2.33 -2.85 9.32
N GLU A 38 -2.77 -2.19 10.39
CA GLU A 38 -2.96 -2.82 11.70
C GLU A 38 -3.98 -3.96 11.63
N ALA A 39 -5.11 -3.75 10.96
CA ALA A 39 -6.13 -4.78 10.76
C ALA A 39 -5.59 -5.98 9.97
N PHE A 40 -4.85 -5.72 8.88
CA PHE A 40 -4.17 -6.76 8.11
C PHE A 40 -3.22 -7.59 8.99
N TRP A 41 -2.37 -6.93 9.79
CA TRP A 41 -1.45 -7.63 10.68
C TRP A 41 -2.21 -8.48 11.72
N ARG A 42 -3.28 -7.95 12.33
CA ARG A 42 -4.07 -8.69 13.34
C ARG A 42 -4.72 -9.94 12.77
N GLU A 43 -5.20 -9.88 11.53
CA GLU A 43 -5.88 -11.00 10.87
C GLU A 43 -4.91 -12.06 10.37
N ARG A 44 -3.76 -11.65 9.81
CA ARG A 44 -2.85 -12.55 9.09
C ARG A 44 -1.63 -12.96 9.90
N GLN A 45 -1.20 -12.12 10.85
CA GLN A 45 0.03 -12.29 11.63
C GLN A 45 1.24 -12.72 10.77
N PRO A 46 1.52 -12.00 9.67
CA PRO A 46 2.55 -12.40 8.71
C PRO A 46 3.94 -12.38 9.35
N LYS A 47 4.82 -13.28 8.94
CA LYS A 47 6.24 -13.21 9.32
C LYS A 47 7.03 -12.28 8.42
N ALA A 48 6.69 -12.28 7.13
CA ALA A 48 7.31 -11.44 6.13
C ALA A 48 6.28 -10.92 5.12
N VAL A 49 6.51 -9.72 4.59
CA VAL A 49 5.64 -9.05 3.63
C VAL A 49 6.47 -8.34 2.57
N ALA A 50 6.20 -8.66 1.30
CA ALA A 50 6.68 -7.84 0.18
C ALA A 50 5.80 -6.59 0.04
N VAL A 51 6.40 -5.41 0.02
CA VAL A 51 5.69 -4.13 -0.17
C VAL A 51 6.12 -3.52 -1.49
N GLY A 52 5.16 -3.19 -2.35
CA GLY A 52 5.42 -2.55 -3.63
C GLY A 52 4.33 -1.55 -3.98
N MET A 53 4.65 -0.66 -4.91
CA MET A 53 3.74 0.40 -5.36
C MET A 53 3.87 0.62 -6.85
N ASP A 54 2.88 1.27 -7.45
CA ASP A 54 3.05 1.91 -8.76
C ASP A 54 3.72 3.30 -8.60
N THR A 55 3.64 4.13 -9.63
CA THR A 55 4.31 5.43 -9.68
C THR A 55 3.46 6.59 -9.16
N ARG A 56 2.38 6.35 -8.41
CA ARG A 56 1.52 7.41 -7.87
C ARG A 56 2.27 8.32 -6.89
N PRO A 57 2.09 9.64 -6.93
CA PRO A 57 2.80 10.57 -6.05
C PRO A 57 2.60 10.28 -4.55
N THR A 58 1.41 9.83 -4.16
CA THR A 58 1.09 9.45 -2.76
C THR A 58 1.64 8.09 -2.35
N GLY A 59 2.09 7.27 -3.30
CA GLY A 59 2.58 5.90 -3.08
C GLY A 59 3.67 5.80 -2.01
N PRO A 60 4.76 6.59 -2.08
CA PRO A 60 5.81 6.59 -1.07
C PRO A 60 5.32 6.89 0.35
N ALA A 61 4.38 7.84 0.51
CA ALA A 61 3.82 8.20 1.82
C ALA A 61 2.95 7.08 2.39
N ILE A 62 2.17 6.40 1.54
CA ILE A 62 1.39 5.22 1.93
C ILE A 62 2.33 4.07 2.33
N ALA A 63 3.36 3.82 1.53
CA ALA A 63 4.32 2.75 1.76
C ALA A 63 5.11 2.95 3.06
N ASP A 64 5.52 4.18 3.38
CA ASP A 64 6.21 4.49 4.65
C ASP A 64 5.34 4.14 5.86
N ILE A 65 4.04 4.49 5.85
CA ILE A 65 3.11 4.15 6.93
C ILE A 65 2.98 2.62 7.07
N VAL A 66 2.75 1.93 5.95
CA VAL A 66 2.60 0.46 5.92
C VAL A 66 3.86 -0.20 6.51
N CYS A 67 5.04 0.21 6.06
CA CYS A 67 6.31 -0.36 6.52
C CYS A 67 6.54 -0.13 8.00
N ARG A 68 6.30 1.08 8.50
CA ARG A 68 6.50 1.41 9.93
C ARG A 68 5.64 0.53 10.84
N ILE A 69 4.39 0.28 10.46
CA ILE A 69 3.47 -0.52 11.27
C ILE A 69 3.88 -2.00 11.25
N LEU A 70 4.22 -2.53 10.07
CA LEU A 70 4.70 -3.91 9.95
C LEU A 70 6.01 -4.12 10.74
N LEU A 71 6.96 -3.20 10.63
CA LEU A 71 8.22 -3.23 11.37
C LEU A 71 8.01 -3.12 12.89
N ALA A 72 7.05 -2.31 13.34
CA ALA A 72 6.69 -2.21 14.77
C ALA A 72 6.18 -3.53 15.34
N HIS A 73 5.58 -4.37 14.49
CA HIS A 73 5.15 -5.74 14.81
C HIS A 73 6.19 -6.82 14.50
N GLN A 74 7.44 -6.44 14.23
CA GLN A 74 8.56 -7.35 13.95
C GLN A 74 8.33 -8.22 12.69
N VAL A 75 7.51 -7.74 11.76
CA VAL A 75 7.36 -8.35 10.43
C VAL A 75 8.57 -7.99 9.57
N GLU A 76 9.15 -8.96 8.89
CA GLU A 76 10.19 -8.71 7.90
C GLU A 76 9.59 -8.03 6.66
N VAL A 77 10.11 -6.86 6.29
CA VAL A 77 9.58 -6.10 5.14
C VAL A 77 10.57 -6.13 3.98
N LYS A 78 10.12 -6.63 2.81
CA LYS A 78 10.85 -6.54 1.54
C LYS A 78 10.24 -5.44 0.67
N HIS A 79 10.84 -4.25 0.70
CA HIS A 79 10.34 -3.12 -0.07
C HIS A 79 10.87 -3.15 -1.50
N LEU A 80 10.01 -3.51 -2.46
CA LEU A 80 10.34 -3.57 -3.90
C LEU A 80 10.27 -2.20 -4.59
N PHE A 81 9.82 -1.16 -3.87
CA PHE A 81 9.60 0.18 -4.43
C PHE A 81 8.59 0.12 -5.59
N ILE A 82 8.95 0.64 -6.76
CA ILE A 82 8.08 0.61 -7.94
C ILE A 82 8.17 -0.78 -8.57
N ALA A 83 7.05 -1.49 -8.61
CA ALA A 83 6.93 -2.81 -9.24
C ALA A 83 5.57 -2.92 -9.94
N ALA A 84 5.48 -3.71 -11.00
CA ALA A 84 4.18 -4.03 -11.57
C ALA A 84 3.41 -5.01 -10.66
N ALA A 85 2.07 -4.98 -10.67
CA ALA A 85 1.27 -5.94 -9.89
C ALA A 85 1.66 -7.41 -10.14
N PRO A 86 1.86 -7.89 -11.39
CA PRO A 86 2.31 -9.26 -11.63
C PRO A 86 3.72 -9.54 -11.10
N GLU A 87 4.59 -8.53 -11.06
CA GLU A 87 5.97 -8.67 -10.62
C GLU A 87 6.06 -8.93 -9.12
N ILE A 88 5.34 -8.17 -8.30
CA ILE A 88 5.29 -8.43 -6.85
C ILE A 88 4.61 -9.76 -6.52
N MET A 89 3.58 -10.15 -7.30
CA MET A 89 2.94 -11.46 -7.15
C MET A 89 3.93 -12.59 -7.46
N ALA A 90 4.70 -12.46 -8.53
CA ALA A 90 5.74 -13.42 -8.90
C ALA A 90 6.88 -13.44 -7.87
N TYR A 91 7.31 -12.27 -7.37
CA TYR A 91 8.32 -12.16 -6.32
C TYR A 91 7.88 -12.89 -5.04
N SER A 92 6.65 -12.63 -4.56
CA SER A 92 6.10 -13.29 -3.37
C SER A 92 6.03 -14.81 -3.55
N ALA A 93 5.56 -15.29 -4.71
CA ALA A 93 5.51 -16.72 -5.00
C ALA A 93 6.91 -17.36 -5.07
N TYR A 94 7.89 -16.68 -5.67
CA TYR A 94 9.25 -17.19 -5.84
C TYR A 94 10.03 -17.26 -4.52
N HIS A 95 9.90 -16.22 -3.68
CA HIS A 95 10.57 -16.13 -2.39
C HIS A 95 9.80 -16.78 -1.24
N GLN A 96 8.64 -17.38 -1.53
CA GLN A 96 7.75 -18.00 -0.54
C GLN A 96 7.35 -17.02 0.58
N GLU A 97 7.19 -15.75 0.22
CA GLU A 97 6.67 -14.73 1.13
C GLU A 97 5.20 -15.02 1.41
N ASP A 98 4.79 -15.06 2.67
CA ASP A 98 3.41 -15.40 3.07
C ASP A 98 2.39 -14.44 2.44
N HIS A 99 2.78 -13.16 2.31
CA HIS A 99 1.90 -12.08 1.88
C HIS A 99 2.64 -10.98 1.11
N PHE A 100 1.88 -10.21 0.33
CA PHE A 100 2.34 -8.96 -0.25
C PHE A 100 1.32 -7.83 -0.02
N PHE A 101 1.80 -6.59 0.02
CA PHE A 101 1.01 -5.37 0.11
C PHE A 101 1.32 -4.50 -1.11
N TYR A 102 0.37 -4.35 -2.02
CA TYR A 102 0.55 -3.62 -3.29
C TYR A 102 -0.27 -2.32 -3.32
N ILE A 103 0.40 -1.19 -3.50
CA ILE A 103 -0.17 0.16 -3.45
C ILE A 103 -0.35 0.66 -4.88
N SER A 104 -1.60 0.65 -5.35
CA SER A 104 -1.96 1.11 -6.69
C SER A 104 -3.46 1.30 -6.81
N ALA A 105 -3.89 2.18 -7.71
CA ALA A 105 -5.26 2.23 -8.21
C ALA A 105 -5.36 1.86 -9.70
N SER A 106 -4.40 1.09 -10.23
CA SER A 106 -4.41 0.61 -11.63
C SER A 106 -4.54 1.78 -12.62
N HIS A 107 -5.59 1.80 -13.43
CA HIS A 107 -5.86 2.80 -14.46
C HIS A 107 -6.55 4.07 -13.93
N ASN A 108 -6.84 4.16 -12.63
CA ASN A 108 -7.45 5.36 -12.05
C ASN A 108 -6.53 6.60 -12.21
N PRO A 109 -7.08 7.82 -12.22
CA PRO A 109 -6.30 9.07 -12.24
C PRO A 109 -5.24 9.16 -11.14
N ILE A 110 -4.21 9.98 -11.33
CA ILE A 110 -2.96 9.96 -10.53
C ILE A 110 -3.12 10.32 -9.05
N GLY A 111 -4.17 11.05 -8.69
CA GLY A 111 -4.47 11.48 -7.31
C GLY A 111 -5.17 10.42 -6.46
N HIS A 112 -5.59 9.31 -7.07
CA HIS A 112 -5.86 8.07 -6.33
C HIS A 112 -4.58 7.48 -5.77
#